data_AF-K3X7V3-F1
#
_entry.id   AF-K3X7V3-F1
#
_cell.length_a   1.000
_cell.length_b   1.000
_cell.length_c   1.000
_cell.angle_alpha   90.00
_cell.angle_beta   90.00
_cell.angle_gamma   90.00
#
_symmetry.space_group_name_H-M   'P 1'
#
loop_
_entity.id
_entity.type
_entity.pdbx_description
1 polymer ?
#
loop_
_entity_poly.entity_id
_entity_poly.type
_entity_poly.pdbx_seq_one_letter_code
_entity_poly.pdbx_strand_id
1 'polypeptide(L)'
;MASAFSHPSERPPNFAEDRATQCLAFVREHAVRGDAQSVIATIDKFAYENWMMNVGDVKGALVEAEIVKAKPKIMAEIGGYTGYSAVRFASKLREVAGVDAHYYSFEFSPLFAEIATE
;
A
#
# COMPACT_ATOMS: atom_id res chain seq x y z
N MET A 1 9.53 -20.00 7.11
CA MET A 1 10.22 -19.69 8.38
C MET A 1 9.41 -18.62 9.09
N ALA A 2 9.09 -18.79 10.37
CA ALA A 2 8.41 -17.74 11.12
C ALA A 2 9.34 -16.52 11.25
N SER A 3 8.81 -15.32 10.99
CA SER A 3 9.55 -14.07 11.15
C SER A 3 10.06 -13.94 12.57
N ALA A 4 11.36 -13.66 12.75
CA ALA A 4 12.06 -13.61 14.04
C ALA A 4 11.58 -12.49 14.99
N PHE A 5 10.53 -11.75 14.64
CA PHE A 5 10.04 -10.57 15.36
C PHE A 5 8.50 -10.50 15.33
N SER A 6 7.85 -11.55 15.85
CA SER A 6 6.39 -11.67 15.84
C SER A 6 5.74 -10.60 16.72
N HIS A 7 6.35 -10.25 17.86
CA HIS A 7 5.84 -9.22 18.76
C HIS A 7 6.45 -7.83 18.45
N PRO A 8 5.67 -6.73 18.46
CA PRO A 8 6.19 -5.38 18.18
C PRO A 8 7.36 -4.95 19.04
N SER A 9 7.41 -5.40 20.31
CA SER A 9 8.48 -5.05 21.26
C SER A 9 9.83 -5.71 20.95
N GLU A 10 9.85 -6.74 20.10
CA GLU A 10 11.08 -7.45 19.73
C GLU A 10 11.75 -6.84 18.49
N ARG A 11 11.05 -5.93 17.81
CA ARG A 11 11.50 -5.36 16.54
C ARG A 11 12.59 -4.31 16.78
N PRO A 12 13.66 -4.31 15.96
CA PRO A 12 14.64 -3.24 16.02
C PRO A 12 14.00 -1.87 15.68
N PRO A 13 14.58 -0.75 16.13
CA PRO A 13 14.01 0.59 15.91
C PRO A 13 13.64 0.90 14.45
N ASN A 14 14.46 0.48 13.50
CA ASN A 14 14.29 0.78 12.07
C ASN A 14 13.50 -0.31 11.31
N PHE A 15 12.88 -1.25 12.02
CA PHE A 15 12.24 -2.42 11.40
C PHE A 15 11.24 -2.03 10.29
N ALA A 16 10.41 -1.02 10.52
CA ALA A 16 9.41 -0.59 9.53
C ALA A 16 10.04 0.03 8.27
N GLU A 17 11.14 0.76 8.44
CA GLU A 17 11.91 1.42 7.37
C GLU A 17 12.66 0.38 6.52
N ASP A 18 13.32 -0.57 7.18
CA ASP A 18 14.00 -1.68 6.51
C ASP A 18 13.01 -2.54 5.71
N ARG A 19 11.83 -2.83 6.30
CA ARG A 19 10.77 -3.59 5.62
C ARG A 19 10.17 -2.83 4.45
N ALA A 20 9.93 -1.52 4.59
CA ALA A 20 9.46 -0.68 3.50
C ALA A 20 10.46 -0.65 2.34
N THR A 21 11.75 -0.49 2.63
CA THR A 21 12.82 -0.48 1.63
C THR A 21 12.94 -1.83 0.91
N GLN A 22 12.88 -2.94 1.65
CA GLN A 22 12.88 -4.29 1.08
C GLN A 22 11.65 -4.54 0.20
N CYS A 23 10.48 -4.07 0.62
CA CYS A 23 9.26 -4.19 -0.16
C CYS A 23 9.37 -3.42 -1.49
N LEU A 24 9.89 -2.19 -1.47
CA LEU A 24 10.09 -1.41 -2.69
C LEU A 24 11.05 -2.11 -3.67
N ALA A 25 12.17 -2.64 -3.15
CA ALA A 25 13.10 -3.41 -3.97
C ALA A 25 12.42 -4.63 -4.62
N PHE A 26 11.62 -5.37 -3.84
CA PHE A 26 10.87 -6.53 -4.32
C PHE A 26 9.83 -6.14 -5.40
N VAL A 27 9.13 -5.02 -5.23
CA VAL A 27 8.20 -4.49 -6.23
C VAL A 27 8.93 -4.13 -7.52
N ARG A 28 10.07 -3.44 -7.45
CA ARG A 28 10.87 -3.07 -8.63
C ARG A 28 11.35 -4.28 -9.43
N GLU A 29 11.64 -5.39 -8.76
CA GLU A 29 12.11 -6.61 -9.42
C GLU A 29 10.97 -7.43 -10.04
N HIS A 30 9.78 -7.44 -9.44
CA HIS A 30 8.75 -8.42 -9.77
C HIS A 30 7.43 -7.84 -10.31
N ALA A 31 7.13 -6.56 -10.07
CA ALA A 31 5.90 -5.93 -10.54
C ALA A 31 6.06 -5.36 -11.96
N VAL A 32 4.95 -5.29 -12.68
CA VAL A 32 4.89 -4.66 -14.01
C VAL A 32 4.64 -3.17 -13.86
N ARG A 33 5.57 -2.36 -14.37
CA ARG A 33 5.45 -0.89 -14.33
C ARG A 33 4.19 -0.43 -15.05
N GLY A 34 3.38 0.39 -14.37
CA GLY A 34 2.13 0.93 -14.88
C GLY A 34 0.91 0.02 -14.67
N ASP A 35 1.09 -1.17 -14.08
CA ASP A 35 0.00 -2.08 -13.72
C ASP A 35 -0.20 -2.07 -12.20
N ALA A 36 -1.25 -1.36 -11.76
CA ALA A 36 -1.61 -1.26 -10.34
C ALA A 36 -1.92 -2.62 -9.71
N GLN A 37 -2.56 -3.54 -10.44
CA GLN A 37 -2.90 -4.87 -9.91
C GLN A 37 -1.63 -5.71 -9.72
N SER A 38 -0.69 -5.64 -10.66
CA SER A 38 0.61 -6.30 -10.53
C SER A 38 1.39 -5.79 -9.31
N VAL A 39 1.41 -4.47 -9.07
CA VAL A 39 2.05 -3.86 -7.90
C VAL A 39 1.42 -4.34 -6.60
N ILE A 40 0.09 -4.27 -6.47
CA ILE A 40 -0.65 -4.70 -5.26
C ILE A 40 -0.38 -6.18 -4.97
N ALA A 41 -0.51 -7.05 -5.98
CA ALA A 41 -0.28 -8.48 -5.81
C ALA A 41 1.16 -8.79 -5.39
N THR A 42 2.13 -8.02 -5.90
CA THR A 42 3.55 -8.17 -5.53
C THR A 42 3.80 -7.74 -4.09
N ILE A 43 3.21 -6.62 -3.64
CA ILE A 43 3.29 -6.18 -2.24
C ILE A 43 2.61 -7.20 -1.31
N ASP A 44 1.44 -7.71 -1.68
CA ASP A 44 0.74 -8.73 -0.89
C ASP A 44 1.59 -9.98 -0.75
N LYS A 45 2.18 -10.48 -1.84
CA LYS A 45 3.12 -11.61 -1.81
C LYS A 45 4.29 -11.36 -0.86
N PHE A 46 4.90 -10.18 -0.89
CA PHE A 46 5.96 -9.81 0.05
C PHE A 46 5.45 -9.81 1.50
N ALA A 47 4.26 -9.26 1.73
CA ALA A 47 3.63 -9.12 3.04
C ALA A 47 3.16 -10.46 3.66
N TYR A 48 2.90 -11.47 2.84
CA TYR A 48 2.60 -12.84 3.31
C TYR A 48 3.78 -13.50 4.00
N GLU A 49 5.01 -13.16 3.61
CA GLU A 49 6.24 -13.69 4.21
C GLU A 49 6.90 -12.72 5.19
N ASN A 50 6.60 -11.42 5.07
CA ASN A 50 7.20 -10.35 5.84
C ASN A 50 6.13 -9.48 6.48
N TRP A 51 6.22 -9.24 7.78
CA TRP A 51 5.23 -8.38 8.46
C TRP A 51 5.28 -6.96 7.88
N MET A 52 4.11 -6.46 7.46
CA MET A 52 3.88 -5.11 6.92
C MET A 52 2.64 -4.49 7.58
N MET A 53 2.56 -3.16 7.59
CA MET A 53 1.42 -2.42 8.16
C MET A 53 0.24 -2.25 7.18
N ASN A 54 0.25 -2.98 6.05
CA ASN A 54 -0.72 -2.78 4.98
C ASN A 54 -2.14 -3.16 5.42
N VAL A 55 -3.14 -2.53 4.77
CA VAL A 55 -4.54 -2.91 4.96
C VAL A 55 -4.78 -4.38 4.57
N GLY A 56 -4.05 -4.88 3.57
CA GLY A 56 -4.17 -6.25 3.07
C GLY A 56 -5.45 -6.50 2.27
N ASP A 57 -5.54 -7.69 1.70
CA ASP A 57 -6.60 -8.09 0.78
C ASP A 57 -8.00 -8.16 1.39
N VAL A 58 -8.14 -8.75 2.57
CA VAL A 58 -9.44 -8.93 3.25
C VAL A 58 -10.08 -7.59 3.59
N LYS A 59 -9.34 -6.69 4.25
CA LYS A 59 -9.86 -5.35 4.61
C LYS A 59 -9.92 -4.42 3.40
N GLY A 60 -8.99 -4.56 2.46
CA GLY A 60 -8.97 -3.77 1.23
C GLY A 60 -10.25 -3.94 0.41
N ALA A 61 -10.75 -5.17 0.30
CA ALA A 61 -12.01 -5.48 -0.40
C ALA A 61 -13.23 -4.78 0.21
N LEU A 62 -13.26 -4.60 1.54
CA LEU A 62 -14.35 -3.88 2.21
C LEU A 62 -14.34 -2.39 1.86
N VAL A 63 -13.16 -1.77 1.83
CA VAL A 63 -13.03 -0.36 1.42
C VAL A 63 -13.39 -0.19 -0.05
N GLU A 64 -12.95 -1.10 -0.93
CA GLU A 64 -13.31 -1.08 -2.35
C GLU A 64 -14.83 -1.16 -2.57
N ALA A 65 -15.53 -1.98 -1.78
CA ALA A 65 -16.98 -2.05 -1.83
C ALA A 65 -17.64 -0.71 -1.48
N GLU A 66 -17.12 0.01 -0.48
CA GLU A 66 -17.61 1.35 -0.14
C GLU A 66 -17.27 2.40 -1.21
N ILE A 67 -16.11 2.31 -1.85
CA ILE A 67 -15.76 3.17 -3.01
C ILE A 67 -16.76 2.99 -4.14
N VAL A 68 -17.11 1.73 -4.48
CA VAL A 68 -18.09 1.40 -5.53
C VAL A 68 -19.48 1.94 -5.20
N LYS A 69 -19.90 1.87 -3.93
CA LYS A 69 -21.20 2.38 -3.47
C LYS A 69 -21.25 3.91 -3.52
N ALA A 70 -20.22 4.58 -2.99
CA ALA A 70 -20.22 6.03 -2.82
C ALA A 70 -19.84 6.80 -4.09
N LYS A 71 -19.02 6.21 -4.97
CA LYS A 71 -18.46 6.82 -6.19
C LYS A 71 -17.95 8.25 -5.96
N PRO A 72 -17.09 8.48 -4.94
CA PRO A 72 -16.62 9.82 -4.64
C PRO A 72 -15.78 10.35 -5.81
N LYS A 73 -15.71 11.68 -5.97
CA LYS A 73 -14.77 12.32 -6.91
C LYS A 73 -13.42 12.62 -6.27
N ILE A 74 -13.39 12.74 -4.95
CA ILE A 74 -12.19 13.03 -4.17
C ILE A 74 -12.14 12.08 -2.99
N MET A 75 -11.00 11.43 -2.79
CA MET A 75 -10.68 10.66 -1.59
C MET A 75 -9.38 11.17 -0.97
N ALA A 76 -9.26 11.02 0.34
CA ALA A 76 -8.04 11.33 1.07
C ALA A 76 -7.73 10.21 2.08
N GLU A 77 -6.45 9.91 2.28
CA GLU A 77 -5.97 9.02 3.35
C GLU A 77 -4.92 9.71 4.23
N ILE A 78 -4.88 9.30 5.51
CA ILE A 78 -3.90 9.78 6.49
C ILE A 78 -3.03 8.57 6.89
N GLY A 79 -1.75 8.62 6.53
CA GLY A 79 -0.80 7.52 6.62
C GLY A 79 -0.71 6.75 5.29
N GLY A 80 0.27 7.09 4.46
CA GLY A 80 0.50 6.47 3.16
C GLY A 80 1.44 5.26 3.23
N TYR A 81 2.36 5.23 4.21
CA TYR A 81 3.37 4.20 4.38
C TYR A 81 4.09 3.87 3.05
N THR A 82 3.93 2.67 2.51
CA THR A 82 4.56 2.23 1.24
C THR A 82 3.69 2.47 0.00
N GLY A 83 2.56 3.17 0.14
CA GLY A 83 1.65 3.48 -0.97
C GLY A 83 0.68 2.34 -1.34
N TYR A 84 0.66 1.23 -0.61
CA TYR A 84 -0.23 0.09 -0.91
C TYR A 84 -1.71 0.49 -1.03
N SER A 85 -2.23 1.22 -0.04
CA SER A 85 -3.62 1.69 -0.03
C SER A 85 -3.87 2.73 -1.10
N ALA A 86 -2.93 3.66 -1.32
CA ALA A 86 -3.01 4.65 -2.38
C ALA A 86 -3.15 3.98 -3.77
N VAL A 87 -2.27 3.04 -4.12
CA VAL A 87 -2.33 2.33 -5.42
C VAL A 87 -3.67 1.59 -5.55
N ARG A 88 -4.07 0.85 -4.51
CA ARG A 88 -5.30 0.05 -4.51
C ARG A 88 -6.55 0.90 -4.66
N PHE A 89 -6.72 1.89 -3.79
CA PHE A 89 -7.93 2.68 -3.71
C PHE A 89 -8.00 3.75 -4.78
N ALA A 90 -6.88 4.35 -5.21
CA ALA A 90 -6.88 5.26 -6.36
C ALA A 90 -7.20 4.53 -7.67
N SER A 91 -6.70 3.30 -7.85
CA SER A 91 -7.08 2.47 -9.01
C SER A 91 -8.58 2.18 -9.02
N LYS A 92 -9.16 1.75 -7.89
CA LYS A 92 -10.59 1.50 -7.79
C LYS A 92 -11.42 2.78 -7.95
N LEU A 93 -10.98 3.88 -7.37
CA LEU A 93 -11.61 5.19 -7.50
C LEU A 93 -11.68 5.63 -8.97
N ARG A 94 -10.57 5.54 -9.70
CA ARG A 94 -10.51 5.90 -11.13
C ARG A 94 -11.42 5.02 -11.99
N GLU A 95 -11.50 3.73 -11.68
CA GLU A 95 -12.42 2.79 -12.34
C GLU A 95 -13.89 3.21 -12.17
N VAL A 96 -14.31 3.64 -10.97
CA VAL A 96 -15.73 3.93 -10.69
C VAL A 96 -16.14 5.38 -10.93
N ALA A 97 -15.21 6.33 -10.79
CA ALA A 97 -15.49 7.77 -10.81
C ALA A 97 -14.84 8.51 -12.00
N GLY A 98 -14.03 7.82 -12.80
CA GLY A 98 -13.39 8.36 -14.01
C GLY A 98 -12.03 9.01 -13.76
N VAL A 99 -11.41 9.47 -14.86
CA VAL A 99 -10.03 10.01 -14.85
C VAL A 99 -9.87 11.32 -14.07
N ASP A 100 -10.96 12.08 -13.91
CA ASP A 100 -10.98 13.34 -13.15
C ASP A 100 -11.13 13.14 -11.64
N ALA A 101 -11.16 11.89 -11.17
CA ALA A 101 -11.17 11.60 -9.74
C ALA A 101 -9.77 11.76 -9.14
N HIS A 102 -9.70 12.30 -7.94
CA HIS A 102 -8.44 12.59 -7.24
C HIS A 102 -8.33 11.82 -5.92
N TYR A 103 -7.15 11.27 -5.68
CA TYR A 103 -6.80 10.59 -4.44
C TYR A 103 -5.61 11.32 -3.80
N TYR A 104 -5.78 11.80 -2.57
CA TYR A 104 -4.73 12.50 -1.82
C TYR A 104 -4.21 11.60 -0.69
N SER A 105 -2.92 11.34 -0.66
CA SER A 105 -2.28 10.60 0.45
C SER A 105 -1.39 11.55 1.24
N PHE A 106 -1.59 11.57 2.56
CA PHE A 106 -0.79 12.37 3.49
C PHE A 106 0.07 11.45 4.33
N GLU A 107 1.39 11.49 4.11
CA GLU A 107 2.38 10.73 4.88
C GLU A 107 3.31 11.68 5.62
N PHE A 108 3.55 11.41 6.91
CA PHE A 108 4.38 12.25 7.76
C PHE A 108 5.86 11.96 7.57
N SER A 109 6.24 10.68 7.47
CA SER A 109 7.62 10.26 7.30
C SER A 109 8.11 10.59 5.89
N PRO A 110 9.16 11.42 5.73
CA PRO A 110 9.70 11.71 4.41
C PRO A 110 10.17 10.46 3.66
N LEU A 111 10.74 9.48 4.37
CA LEU A 111 11.19 8.22 3.78
C LEU A 111 10.01 7.42 3.21
N PHE A 112 8.91 7.31 3.95
CA PHE A 112 7.72 6.58 3.49
C PHE A 112 7.05 7.32 2.33
N ALA A 113 6.98 8.65 2.41
CA ALA A 113 6.48 9.47 1.32
C ALA A 113 7.31 9.27 0.03
N GLU A 114 8.64 9.24 0.13
CA GLU A 114 9.53 8.96 -1.00
C GLU A 114 9.27 7.56 -1.59
N ILE A 115 9.23 6.53 -0.75
CA ILE A 115 8.95 5.15 -1.18
C ILE A 115 7.59 5.05 -1.89
N ALA A 116 6.55 5.72 -1.38
CA ALA A 116 5.21 5.66 -1.95
C ALA A 116 5.09 6.37 -3.32
N THR A 117 6.08 7.18 -3.72
CA THR A 117 6.09 7.92 -5.00
C THR A 117 6.88 7.25 -6.13
N GLU A 118 7.53 6.12 -5.84
CA GLU A 118 8.38 5.36 -6.78
C GLU A 118 7.63 4.25 -7.53
#